data_AF-X1ATE8-F1
#
_entry.id   AF-X1ATE8-F1
#
_cell.length_a   1.000
_cell.length_b   1.000
_cell.length_c   1.000
_cell.angle_alpha   90.00
_cell.angle_beta   90.00
_cell.angle_gamma   90.00
#
_symmetry.space_group_name_H-M   'P 1'
#
loop_
_entity.id
_entity.type
_entity.pdbx_description
1 polymer ?
#
loop_
_entity_poly.entity_id
_entity_poly.type
_entity_poly.pdbx_seq_one_letter_code
_entity_poly.pdbx_strand_id
1 'polypeptide(L)'
;MSEPLPTLLVHAINPEPDGPQWLVQDLWGACVVGVIGGAPKTCKSMMALDLAVSVASGTACLGHFEVHTPGPVVVYLAEDALPRVRDRVAQLCR
;
A
#
# COMPACT_ATOMS: atom_id res chain seq x y z
N MET A 1 24.13 14.67 31.60
CA MET A 1 24.81 13.95 30.50
C MET A 1 23.80 13.01 29.90
N SER A 2 23.54 13.09 28.60
CA SER A 2 22.59 12.19 27.92
C SER A 2 23.25 10.81 27.79
N GLU A 3 22.52 9.73 28.06
CA GLU A 3 23.05 8.38 27.84
C GLU A 3 23.33 8.15 26.35
N PRO A 4 24.43 7.45 26.00
CA PRO A 4 24.73 7.13 24.61
C PRO A 4 23.68 6.15 24.05
N LEU A 5 23.31 6.35 22.78
CA LEU A 5 22.43 5.43 22.07
C LEU A 5 23.09 4.05 21.96
N PRO A 6 22.32 2.95 22.06
CA PRO A 6 22.86 1.60 21.94
C PRO A 6 23.48 1.40 20.55
N THR A 7 24.70 0.87 20.50
CA THR A 7 25.41 0.53 19.27
C THR A 7 25.65 -0.97 19.17
N LEU A 8 25.56 -1.54 17.97
CA LEU A 8 25.85 -2.95 17.72
C LEU A 8 26.72 -3.10 16.46
N LEU A 9 27.56 -4.13 16.43
CA LEU A 9 28.28 -4.51 15.22
C LEU A 9 27.31 -5.18 14.24
N VAL A 10 27.46 -4.89 12.94
CA VAL A 10 26.55 -5.40 11.89
C VAL A 10 26.41 -6.93 11.92
N HIS A 11 27.51 -7.65 12.15
CA HIS A 11 27.50 -9.12 12.21
C HIS A 11 26.80 -9.70 13.45
N ALA A 12 26.51 -8.89 14.45
CA ALA A 12 25.82 -9.30 15.68
C ALA A 12 24.30 -9.05 15.59
N ILE A 13 23.82 -8.43 14.50
CA ILE A 13 22.40 -8.23 14.24
C ILE A 13 21.80 -9.57 13.83
N ASN A 14 20.82 -10.06 14.59
CA ASN A 14 20.08 -11.26 14.20
C ASN A 14 19.28 -10.97 12.92
N PRO A 15 19.30 -11.87 11.93
CA PRO A 15 18.44 -11.73 10.77
C PRO A 15 16.97 -11.81 11.20
N GLU A 16 16.13 -10.96 10.62
CA GLU A 16 14.69 -11.04 10.82
C GLU A 16 14.15 -12.26 10.07
N PRO A 17 13.21 -13.03 10.64
CA PRO A 17 12.63 -14.19 9.95
C PRO A 17 11.90 -13.78 8.67
N ASP A 18 11.82 -14.69 7.71
CA ASP A 18 11.11 -14.47 6.44
C ASP A 18 9.61 -14.21 6.70
N GLY A 19 9.22 -12.94 6.73
CA GLY A 19 7.83 -12.49 6.64
C GLY A 19 7.42 -12.24 5.19
N PRO A 20 6.12 -12.11 4.89
CA PRO A 20 5.68 -11.68 3.57
C PRO A 20 6.33 -10.32 3.27
N GLN A 21 7.14 -10.25 2.23
CA GLN A 21 7.83 -9.01 1.85
C GLN A 21 6.89 -8.03 1.14
N TRP A 22 5.80 -8.54 0.56
CA TRP A 22 4.88 -7.81 -0.31
C TRP A 22 3.44 -7.93 0.19
N LEU A 23 2.75 -6.79 0.28
CA LEU A 23 1.29 -6.74 0.34
C LEU A 23 0.72 -6.99 -1.06
N VAL A 24 1.33 -6.33 -2.05
CA VAL A 24 1.05 -6.49 -3.48
C VAL A 24 2.37 -6.70 -4.20
N GLN A 25 2.50 -7.83 -4.89
CA GLN A 25 3.74 -8.27 -5.53
C GLN A 25 4.35 -7.16 -6.40
N ASP A 26 5.65 -6.91 -6.20
CA ASP A 26 6.48 -5.92 -6.94
C ASP A 26 5.98 -4.47 -6.89
N LEU A 27 4.92 -4.18 -6.13
CA LEU A 27 4.26 -2.87 -6.11
C LEU A 27 4.19 -2.25 -4.72
N TRP A 28 3.91 -3.04 -3.69
CA TRP A 28 3.74 -2.53 -2.32
C TRP A 28 4.21 -3.53 -1.27
N GLY A 29 5.15 -3.12 -0.41
CA GLY A 29 5.68 -3.98 0.65
C GLY A 29 4.63 -4.31 1.72
N ALA A 30 4.76 -5.46 2.40
CA ALA A 30 3.90 -5.73 3.55
C ALA A 30 4.37 -4.90 4.75
N CYS A 31 3.43 -4.39 5.55
CA CYS A 31 3.74 -3.61 6.76
C CYS A 31 4.62 -2.37 6.54
N VAL A 32 4.67 -1.81 5.32
CA VAL A 32 5.44 -0.60 4.99
C VAL A 32 4.55 0.62 4.77
N VAL A 33 5.16 1.79 4.90
CA VAL A 33 4.59 3.06 4.44
C VAL A 33 5.14 3.37 3.05
N GLY A 34 4.24 3.57 2.08
CA GLY A 34 4.60 3.93 0.71
C GLY A 34 4.00 5.26 0.27
N VAL A 35 4.51 5.81 -0.83
CA VAL A 35 4.07 7.09 -1.40
C VAL A 35 3.75 6.92 -2.88
N ILE A 36 2.56 7.37 -3.30
CA ILE A 36 2.18 7.44 -4.72
C ILE A 36 2.33 8.88 -5.19
N GLY A 37 3.41 9.15 -5.94
CA GLY A 37 3.76 10.48 -6.46
C GLY A 37 3.35 10.69 -7.93
N GLY A 38 3.24 11.95 -8.35
CA GLY A 38 2.90 12.32 -9.73
C GLY A 38 2.30 13.72 -9.86
N ALA A 39 2.38 14.30 -11.05
CA ALA A 39 1.82 15.63 -11.34
C ALA A 39 0.28 15.64 -11.22
N PRO A 40 -0.37 16.81 -11.17
CA PRO A 40 -1.84 16.89 -11.23
C PRO A 40 -2.41 16.10 -12.42
N LYS A 41 -3.52 15.39 -12.18
CA LYS A 41 -4.24 14.59 -13.19
C LYS A 41 -3.47 13.40 -13.79
N THR A 42 -2.37 12.96 -13.17
CA THR A 42 -1.67 11.71 -13.54
C THR A 42 -2.20 10.47 -12.80
N CYS A 43 -3.51 10.42 -12.53
CA CYS A 43 -4.20 9.24 -11.98
C CYS A 43 -3.76 8.72 -10.60
N LYS A 44 -3.02 9.49 -9.78
CA LYS A 44 -2.62 9.08 -8.42
C LYS A 44 -3.78 8.54 -7.57
N SER A 45 -4.90 9.28 -7.53
CA SER A 45 -6.08 8.89 -6.74
C SER A 45 -6.76 7.64 -7.30
N MET A 46 -6.71 7.43 -8.63
CA MET A 46 -7.22 6.19 -9.24
C MET A 46 -6.33 5.00 -8.90
N MET A 47 -5.00 5.17 -8.96
CA MET A 47 -4.03 4.14 -8.56
C MET A 47 -4.19 3.76 -7.09
N ALA A 48 -4.33 4.75 -6.20
CA ALA A 48 -4.56 4.50 -4.77
C ALA A 48 -5.88 3.75 -4.51
N LEU A 49 -6.94 4.09 -5.26
CA LEU A 49 -8.23 3.40 -5.16
C LEU A 49 -8.16 1.97 -5.72
N ASP A 50 -7.47 1.74 -6.84
CA ASP A 50 -7.28 0.41 -7.40
C ASP A 50 -6.54 -0.51 -6.42
N LEU A 51 -5.41 -0.03 -5.87
CA LEU A 51 -4.69 -0.73 -4.81
C LEU A 51 -5.60 -1.09 -3.63
N ALA A 52 -6.40 -0.13 -3.15
CA ALA A 52 -7.30 -0.33 -2.03
C ALA A 52 -8.40 -1.37 -2.34
N VAL A 53 -9.03 -1.29 -3.52
CA VAL A 53 -10.07 -2.23 -3.95
C VAL A 53 -9.48 -3.63 -4.13
N SER A 54 -8.31 -3.75 -4.75
CA SER A 54 -7.61 -5.02 -4.93
C SER A 54 -7.26 -5.68 -3.60
N VAL A 55 -6.71 -4.92 -2.64
CA VAL A 55 -6.43 -5.46 -1.29
C VAL A 55 -7.72 -5.86 -0.56
N ALA A 56 -8.78 -5.06 -0.67
CA ALA A 56 -10.06 -5.35 -0.01
C ALA A 56 -10.79 -6.58 -0.60
N SER A 57 -10.65 -6.81 -1.91
CA SER A 57 -11.33 -7.88 -2.64
C SER A 57 -10.49 -9.15 -2.84
N GLY A 58 -9.17 -9.07 -2.64
CA GLY A 58 -8.24 -10.14 -3.01
C GLY A 58 -8.08 -10.33 -4.52
N THR A 59 -8.41 -9.32 -5.32
CA THR A 59 -8.18 -9.34 -6.78
C THR A 59 -6.83 -8.71 -7.12
N ALA A 60 -6.26 -9.07 -8.28
CA ALA A 60 -4.98 -8.52 -8.70
C ALA A 60 -5.06 -6.99 -8.93
N CYS A 61 -4.12 -6.25 -8.36
CA CYS A 61 -3.98 -4.81 -8.58
C CYS A 61 -3.56 -4.53 -10.03
N LEU A 62 -4.21 -3.55 -10.66
CA LEU A 62 -4.13 -3.25 -12.09
C LEU A 62 -4.40 -4.47 -12.99
N GLY A 63 -5.09 -5.48 -12.47
CA GLY A 63 -5.32 -6.76 -13.15
C GLY A 63 -4.07 -7.61 -13.39
N HIS A 64 -2.95 -7.28 -12.73
CA HIS A 64 -1.65 -7.93 -12.97
C HIS A 64 -0.90 -8.29 -11.69
N PHE A 65 -0.84 -7.38 -10.71
CA PHE A 65 -0.02 -7.56 -9.51
C PHE A 65 -0.80 -8.30 -8.42
N GLU A 66 -0.32 -9.47 -8.04
CA GLU A 66 -0.96 -10.34 -7.05
C GLU A 66 -1.00 -9.71 -5.65
N VAL A 67 -2.13 -9.86 -4.96
CA VAL A 67 -2.29 -9.45 -3.57
C VAL A 67 -2.03 -10.66 -2.67
N HIS A 68 -0.97 -10.59 -1.84
CA HIS A 68 -0.58 -11.71 -0.97
C HIS A 68 -1.36 -11.79 0.32
N THR A 69 -1.82 -10.64 0.85
CA THR A 69 -2.51 -10.56 2.14
C THR A 69 -3.74 -9.66 2.04
N PRO A 70 -4.84 -10.17 1.46
CA PRO A 70 -6.08 -9.40 1.36
C PRO A 70 -6.69 -9.16 2.74
N GLY A 71 -7.42 -8.05 2.88
CA GLY A 71 -7.99 -7.66 4.16
C GLY A 71 -8.74 -6.33 4.13
N PRO A 72 -9.34 -5.93 5.25
CA PRO A 72 -10.10 -4.68 5.33
C PRO A 72 -9.22 -3.46 5.03
N VAL A 73 -9.71 -2.54 4.20
CA VAL A 73 -9.01 -1.30 3.82
C VAL A 73 -9.83 -0.09 4.22
N VAL A 74 -9.16 0.93 4.75
CA VAL A 74 -9.73 2.26 4.99
C VAL A 74 -9.11 3.23 4.00
N VAL A 75 -9.97 3.98 3.31
CA VAL A 75 -9.54 5.03 2.38
C VAL A 75 -10.01 6.38 2.92
N TYR A 76 -9.07 7.30 3.10
CA TYR A 76 -9.34 8.68 3.50
C TYR A 76 -9.16 9.62 2.30
N LEU A 77 -10.25 10.24 1.84
CA LEU A 77 -10.26 11.11 0.66
C LEU A 77 -10.59 12.54 1.08
N ALA A 78 -9.54 13.33 1.34
CA ALA A 78 -9.68 14.70 1.82
C ALA A 78 -10.13 15.70 0.73
N GLU A 79 -9.95 15.36 -0.55
CA GLU A 79 -10.12 16.30 -1.68
C GLU A 79 -11.38 16.08 -2.51
N ASP A 80 -11.97 14.88 -2.48
CA ASP A 80 -13.06 14.48 -3.38
C ASP A 80 -14.43 14.43 -2.66
N ALA A 81 -15.49 14.78 -3.40
CA ALA A 81 -16.85 14.59 -2.93
C ALA A 81 -17.23 13.09 -2.92
N LEU A 82 -17.95 12.64 -1.88
CA LEU A 82 -18.32 11.23 -1.68
C LEU A 82 -18.98 10.55 -2.90
N PRO A 83 -19.91 11.17 -3.66
CA PRO A 83 -20.48 10.53 -4.84
C PRO A 83 -19.42 10.19 -5.90
N ARG A 84 -18.43 11.07 -6.12
CA ARG A 84 -17.36 10.82 -7.09
C ARG A 84 -16.48 9.65 -6.68
N VAL A 85 -16.28 9.45 -5.39
CA VAL A 85 -15.54 8.30 -4.86
C VAL A 85 -16.27 7.01 -5.22
N ARG A 86 -17.59 6.97 -4.97
CA ARG A 86 -18.43 5.82 -5.30
C ARG A 86 -18.36 5.49 -6.79
N ASP A 87 -18.48 6.49 -7.65
CA ASP A 87 -18.43 6.30 -9.10
C ASP A 87 -17.07 5.72 -9.56
N ARG A 88 -15.97 6.21 -9.00
CA ARG A 88 -14.62 5.69 -9.31
C ARG A 88 -14.44 4.25 -8.85
N VAL A 89 -14.89 3.91 -7.65
CA VAL A 89 -14.84 2.52 -7.16
C VAL A 89 -15.67 1.62 -8.06
N ALA A 90 -16.87 2.05 -8.47
CA ALA A 90 -17.71 1.29 -9.38
C ALA A 90 -17.06 1.06 -10.77
N GLN A 91 -16.18 1.97 -11.23
CA GLN A 91 -15.42 1.79 -12.47
C GLN A 91 -14.27 0.78 -12.35
N LEU A 92 -13.77 0.56 -11.13
CA LEU A 92 -12.68 -0.38 -10.84
C LEU A 92 -13.21 -1.79 -10.61
N CYS A 93 -14.36 -1.92 -9.96
CA CYS A 93 -15.02 -3.20 -9.73
C CYS A 93 -15.59 -3.76 -11.05
N ARG A 94 -15.22 -5.00 -11.41
CA ARG A 94 -15.77 -5.75 -12.54
C ARG A 94 -16.68 -6.87 -12.06
#